data_AF-A0A7Y1ZMH8-F1
#
_entry.id   AF-A0A7Y1ZMH8-F1
#
_cell.length_a   1.000
_cell.length_b   1.000
_cell.length_c   1.000
_cell.angle_alpha   90.00
_cell.angle_beta   90.00
_cell.angle_gamma   90.00
#
_symmetry.space_group_name_H-M   'P 1'
#
loop_
_entity.id
_entity.type
_entity.pdbx_description
1 polymer ?
#
loop_
_entity_poly.entity_id
_entity_poly.type
_entity_poly.pdbx_seq_one_letter_code
_entity_poly.pdbx_strand_id
1 'polypeptide(L)' 'MHESGLQRAVKKAAERSGIRKRVGFHSFRHSFATHLLESNQDIRTVQEFLGHANVSTTTIYTHVLNCRGISVTSPLDL' A
#
# COMPACT_ATOMS: atom_id res chain seq x y z
N MET A 1 13.40 19.55 12.51
CA MET A 1 12.00 19.75 12.13
C MET A 1 11.14 18.85 13.01
N HIS A 2 10.18 19.38 13.76
CA HIS A 2 9.31 18.55 14.60
C HIS A 2 8.28 17.82 13.74
N GLU A 3 8.06 16.53 14.01
CA GLU A 3 7.12 15.63 13.32
C GLU A 3 5.71 16.24 13.16
N SER A 4 5.29 17.03 14.16
CA SER A 4 4.03 17.77 14.20
C SER A 4 3.89 18.85 13.12
N GLY A 5 4.99 19.44 12.66
CA GLY A 5 4.98 20.43 11.57
C GLY A 5 4.64 19.81 10.22
N LEU A 6 5.20 18.64 9.93
CA LEU A 6 5.00 17.94 8.67
C LEU A 6 3.58 17.32 8.59
N GLN A 7 3.05 16.79 9.70
CA GLN A 7 1.65 16.36 9.77
C GLN A 7 0.66 17.50 9.46
N ARG A 8 0.91 18.70 10.00
CA ARG A 8 0.09 19.88 9.72
C ARG A 8 0.17 20.29 8.26
N ALA A 9 1.35 20.23 7.64
CA ALA A 9 1.53 20.52 6.22
C ALA A 9 0.75 19.54 5.34
N VAL A 10 0.85 18.23 5.63
CA VAL A 10 0.10 17.18 4.94
C VAL A 10 -1.40 17.39 5.05
N LYS A 11 -1.91 17.69 6.25
CA LYS A 11 -3.34 17.96 6.47
C LYS A 11 -3.84 19.13 5.62
N LYS A 12 -3.13 20.26 5.64
CA LYS A 12 -3.47 21.44 4.82
C LYS A 12 -3.43 21.13 3.33
N ALA A 13 -2.46 20.34 2.87
CA ALA A 13 -2.39 19.91 1.48
C ALA A 13 -3.60 19.04 1.09
N ALA A 14 -3.97 18.07 1.93
CA ALA A 14 -5.13 17.21 1.70
C ALA A 14 -6.45 18.01 1.63
N GLU A 15 -6.63 19.00 2.52
CA GLU A 15 -7.77 19.92 2.51
C GLU A 15 -7.84 20.72 1.20
N ARG A 16 -6.70 21.28 0.75
CA ARG A 16 -6.61 22.03 -0.52
C ARG A 16 -6.87 21.17 -1.75
N SER A 17 -6.51 19.88 -1.70
CA SER A 17 -6.76 18.92 -2.78
C SER A 17 -8.19 18.33 -2.76
N GLY A 18 -9.06 18.76 -1.84
CA GLY A 18 -10.43 18.27 -1.74
C GLY A 18 -10.56 16.84 -1.18
N ILE A 19 -9.50 16.29 -0.58
CA ILE A 19 -9.54 14.94 -0.01
C ILE A 19 -10.27 14.99 1.33
N ARG A 20 -11.48 14.42 1.35
CA ARG A 20 -12.33 14.37 2.56
C ARG A 20 -11.93 13.29 3.58
N LYS A 21 -11.14 12.32 3.15
CA LYS A 21 -10.63 11.25 4.02
C LYS A 21 -9.50 11.77 4.89
N ARG A 22 -9.31 11.18 6.07
CA ARG A 22 -8.14 11.48 6.92
C ARG A 22 -6.86 11.04 6.20
N VAL A 23 -5.97 11.99 5.92
CA VAL A 23 -4.65 11.75 5.32
C VAL A 23 -3.55 12.00 6.35
N GLY A 24 -2.63 11.06 6.47
CA GLY A 24 -1.39 11.19 7.23
C GLY A 24 -0.27 10.37 6.60
N PHE A 25 0.87 10.24 7.28
CA PHE A 25 2.01 9.49 6.74
C PHE A 25 1.70 8.02 6.43
N HIS A 26 0.92 7.37 7.28
CA HIS A 26 0.51 5.99 7.02
C HIS A 26 -0.39 5.88 5.79
N SER A 27 -1.21 6.89 5.48
CA SER A 27 -1.99 6.91 4.24
C SER A 27 -1.08 6.86 3.01
N PHE A 28 0.02 7.63 3.00
CA PHE A 28 0.98 7.59 1.89
C PHE A 28 1.70 6.25 1.80
N ARG A 29 2.11 5.68 2.95
CA ARG A 29 2.71 4.34 2.98
C ARG A 29 1.78 3.28 2.41
N HIS A 30 0.50 3.34 2.77
CA HIS A 30 -0.50 2.41 2.27
C HIS A 30 -0.72 2.59 0.77
N SER A 31 -0.88 3.83 0.29
CA SER A 31 -1.02 4.12 -1.13
C SER A 31 0.18 3.64 -1.95
N PHE A 32 1.40 3.83 -1.45
CA PHE A 32 2.60 3.36 -2.11
C PHE A 32 2.62 1.83 -2.24
N ALA A 33 2.33 1.11 -1.15
CA ALA A 33 2.30 -0.34 -1.16
C ALA A 33 1.23 -0.90 -2.12
N THR A 34 0.03 -0.32 -2.12
CA THR A 34 -1.05 -0.70 -3.03
C THR A 34 -0.66 -0.46 -4.49
N HIS A 35 -0.09 0.71 -4.84
CA HIS A 35 0.31 0.98 -6.22
C HIS A 35 1.43 0.08 -6.74
N LEU A 36 2.36 -0.34 -5.88
CA LEU A 36 3.39 -1.31 -6.29
C LEU A 36 2.76 -2.66 -6.65
N LEU A 37 1.85 -3.16 -5.81
CA LEU A 37 1.14 -4.41 -6.08
C LEU A 37 0.21 -4.29 -7.31
N GLU A 38 -0.46 -3.15 -7.53
CA GLU A 38 -1.22 -2.88 -8.77
C GLU A 38 -0.35 -2.94 -10.03
N SER A 39 0.92 -2.55 -9.90
CA SER A 39 1.90 -2.56 -10.99
C SER A 39 2.52 -3.95 -11.20
N ASN A 40 1.85 -5.02 -10.74
CA ASN A 40 2.30 -6.41 -10.80
C ASN A 40 3.67 -6.66 -10.13
N GLN A 41 4.04 -5.85 -9.14
CA GLN A 41 5.23 -6.15 -8.32
C GLN A 41 4.93 -7.28 -7.35
N ASP A 42 5.92 -8.14 -7.12
CA ASP A 42 5.79 -9.23 -6.16
C ASP A 42 5.70 -8.72 -4.72
N ILE A 43 4.95 -9.44 -3.88
CA ILE A 43 4.76 -9.06 -2.47
C ILE A 43 6.06 -9.01 -1.67
N ARG A 44 7.08 -9.80 -2.04
CA ARG A 44 8.42 -9.75 -1.42
C ARG A 44 9.15 -8.48 -1.78
N THR A 45 9.06 -8.03 -3.02
CA THR A 45 9.60 -6.74 -3.45
C THR A 45 8.95 -5.59 -2.67
N VAL A 46 7.63 -5.61 -2.51
CA VAL A 46 6.92 -4.62 -1.69
C VAL A 46 7.34 -4.69 -0.21
N GLN A 47 7.56 -5.89 0.32
CA GLN A 47 8.04 -6.10 1.69
C GLN A 47 9.42 -5.43 1.90
N GLU A 48 10.34 -5.60 0.97
CA GLU A 48 11.68 -5.00 1.01
C GLU A 48 11.62 -3.48 0.95
N PHE A 49 10.85 -2.90 0.02
CA PHE A 49 10.69 -1.45 -0.09
C PHE A 49 10.06 -0.81 1.15
N LEU A 50 9.20 -1.54 1.86
CA LEU A 50 8.57 -1.06 3.09
C LEU A 50 9.40 -1.32 4.36
N GLY A 51 10.51 -2.05 4.25
CA GLY A 51 11.35 -2.45 5.39
C GLY A 51 10.64 -3.38 6.36
N HIS A 52 9.73 -4.22 5.87
CA HIS A 52 8.94 -5.12 6.71
C HIS A 52 9.73 -6.37 7.08
N ALA A 53 9.95 -6.58 8.38
CA ALA A 53 10.65 -7.77 8.89
C ALA A 53 9.88 -9.07 8.62
N ASN A 54 8.54 -9.01 8.54
CA ASN A 54 7.69 -10.17 8.31
C ASN A 54 6.69 -9.89 7.18
N VAL A 55 6.61 -10.79 6.20
CA VAL A 55 5.69 -10.70 5.06
C VAL A 55 4.23 -10.56 5.48
N SER A 56 3.84 -11.13 6.62
CA SER A 56 2.47 -11.03 7.15
C SER A 56 2.02 -9.58 7.35
N THR A 57 2.96 -8.66 7.62
CA THR A 57 2.67 -7.22 7.72
C THR A 57 2.43 -6.55 6.36
N THR A 58 2.94 -7.14 5.27
CA THR A 58 2.71 -6.71 3.88
C THR A 58 1.44 -7.34 3.31
N THR A 59 1.04 -8.53 3.78
CA THR A 59 -0.16 -9.25 3.32
C THR A 59 -1.45 -8.45 3.50
N ILE A 60 -1.49 -7.48 4.41
CA ILE A 60 -2.65 -6.58 4.55
C ILE A 60 -3.02 -5.87 3.23
N TYR A 61 -2.06 -5.67 2.33
CA TYR A 61 -2.28 -4.98 1.05
C TYR A 61 -2.85 -5.88 -0.04
N THR A 62 -2.73 -7.19 0.07
CA THR A 62 -3.29 -8.12 -0.94
C THR A 62 -4.81 -8.19 -0.85
N HIS A 63 -5.37 -8.05 0.36
CA HIS A 63 -6.81 -7.97 0.57
C HIS A 63 -7.42 -6.73 -0.08
N VAL A 64 -6.71 -5.59 -0.07
CA VAL A 64 -7.19 -4.32 -0.65
C VAL A 64 -7.33 -4.45 -2.17
N LEU A 65 -6.43 -5.19 -2.81
CA LEU A 65 -6.43 -5.32 -4.25
C LEU A 65 -7.45 -6.31 -4.79
N ASN A 66 -8.08 -7.09 -3.92
CA ASN A 66 -8.95 -8.19 -4.31
C ASN A 66 -8.31 -9.02 -5.45
N CYS A 67 -6.97 -9.15 -5.41
CA CYS A 67 -6.20 -10.06 -6.24
C CYS A 67 -6.60 -11.46 -5.80
N ARG A 68 -7.80 -11.87 -6.22
CA ARG A 68 -8.25 -13.26 -6.19
C ARG A 68 -7.11 -14.02 -6.83
N GLY A 69 -6.56 -14.96 -6.05
CA GLY A 69 -5.31 -15.61 -6.33
C GLY A 69 -5.18 -16.00 -7.80
N ILE A 70 -3.94 -15.96 -8.28
CA ILE A 70 -3.49 -16.50 -9.57
C ILE A 70 -4.48 -17.58 -10.00
N SER A 71 -5.17 -17.39 -11.13
CA SER A 71 -5.95 -18.49 -11.71
C SER A 71 -4.94 -19.56 -12.11
N VAL A 72 -4.68 -20.47 -11.19
CA VAL A 72 -3.88 -21.65 -11.46
C VAL A 72 -4.77 -22.53 -12.32
N THR A 73 -4.49 -22.53 -13.62
CA THR A 73 -4.99 -23.58 -14.51
C THR A 73 -4.48 -24.90 -13.95
N SER A 74 -5.40 -25.83 -13.69
CA SER A 74 -5.00 -27.13 -13.14
C SER A 74 -4.05 -27.80 -14.12
N PRO A 75 -2.99 -28.48 -13.65
CA PRO A 75 -2.20 -29.38 -14.49
C PRO A 75 -3.04 -30.50 -15.14
N LEU A 76 -4.25 -30.74 -14.63
CA LEU A 76 -5.21 -31.71 -15.15
C LEU A 76 -6.20 -31.11 -16.17
N ASP A 77 -6.16 -29.79 -16.39
CA ASP A 77 -6.97 -29.09 -17.40
C ASP A 77 -6.22 -28.94 -18.75
N LEU A 78 -5.05 -29.62 -18.90
CA LEU A 78 -4.25 -29.72 -20.13
C LEU A 78 -4.54 -31.01 -20.91
#